data_AF-A0A4R5VI40-F1
#
_entry.id   AF-A0A4R5VI40-F1
#
_cell.length_a   1.000
_cell.length_b   1.000
_cell.length_c   1.000
_cell.angle_alpha   90.00
_cell.angle_beta   90.00
_cell.angle_gamma   90.00
#
_symmetry.space_group_name_H-M   'P 1'
#
loop_
_entity.id
_entity.type
_entity.pdbx_description
1 polymer ?
#
loop_
_entity_poly.entity_id
_entity_poly.type
_entity_poly.pdbx_seq_one_letter_code
_entity_poly.pdbx_strand_id
1 'polypeptide(L)'
;MHDRMPMSAEVGEAIVDYIKNERRGPDRALFVSVKPPFKRFKDAQILRWILRDAYDATGISPPQAYIGTHILRHSLATDMLRKGASLAEIGDVLRHRSAMTTTIYAQYDVAALRSISRPWPTSGDAQ
;
A
#
# COMPACT_ATOMS: atom_id res chain seq x y z
N MET A 1 4.45 -3.20 -24.86
CA MET A 1 3.50 -2.09 -24.60
C MET A 1 3.42 -1.95 -23.09
N HIS A 2 3.95 -0.87 -22.51
CA HIS A 2 3.88 -0.69 -21.05
C HIS A 2 2.46 -0.27 -20.69
N ASP A 3 1.78 -1.09 -19.91
CA ASP A 3 0.52 -0.69 -19.28
C ASP A 3 0.77 0.60 -18.47
N ARG A 4 -0.01 1.66 -18.73
CA ARG A 4 0.16 2.98 -18.11
C ARG A 4 -0.92 3.16 -17.07
N MET A 5 -0.53 3.19 -15.80
CA MET A 5 -1.45 3.53 -14.73
C MET A 5 -1.75 5.05 -14.80
N PRO A 6 -3.02 5.47 -14.83
CA PRO A 6 -3.35 6.87 -14.79
C PRO A 6 -2.89 7.47 -13.45
N MET A 7 -2.19 8.59 -13.51
CA MET A 7 -1.79 9.37 -12.35
C MET A 7 -2.84 10.46 -12.13
N SER A 8 -3.29 10.65 -10.89
CA SER A 8 -4.17 11.78 -10.57
C SER A 8 -3.42 13.11 -10.69
N ALA A 9 -4.15 14.19 -10.95
CA ALA A 9 -3.56 15.54 -11.00
C ALA A 9 -2.82 15.87 -9.69
N GLU A 10 -3.41 15.57 -8.55
CA GLU A 10 -2.84 15.77 -7.21
C GLU A 10 -1.47 15.08 -7.05
N VAL A 11 -1.34 13.82 -7.47
CA VAL A 11 -0.05 13.10 -7.41
C VAL A 11 0.96 13.74 -8.36
N GLY A 12 0.52 14.17 -9.54
CA GLY A 12 1.37 14.89 -10.49
C GLY A 12 1.90 16.21 -9.91
N GLU A 13 1.03 16.99 -9.29
CA GLU A 13 1.38 18.26 -8.63
C GLU A 13 2.37 18.05 -7.49
N ALA A 14 2.12 17.06 -6.62
CA ALA A 14 3.04 16.72 -5.52
C ALA A 14 4.44 16.30 -6.03
N ILE A 15 4.50 15.55 -7.14
CA ILE A 15 5.78 15.18 -7.76
C ILE A 15 6.48 16.41 -8.34
N VAL A 16 5.75 17.31 -8.99
CA VAL A 16 6.30 18.55 -9.55
C VAL A 16 6.86 19.44 -8.44
N ASP A 17 6.14 19.58 -7.34
CA ASP A 17 6.56 20.34 -6.17
C ASP A 17 7.85 19.76 -5.57
N TYR A 18 7.88 18.45 -5.33
CA TYR A 18 9.07 17.75 -4.88
C TYR A 18 10.29 17.98 -5.81
N ILE A 19 10.10 17.87 -7.12
CA ILE A 19 11.19 18.08 -8.10
C ILE A 19 11.72 19.51 -8.06
N LYS A 20 10.83 20.51 -7.95
CA LYS A 20 11.20 21.93 -8.03
C LYS A 20 11.81 22.44 -6.73
N ASN A 21 11.28 22.01 -5.58
CA ASN A 21 11.53 22.67 -4.30
C ASN A 21 12.36 21.83 -3.32
N GLU A 22 12.32 20.49 -3.42
CA GLU A 22 12.95 19.61 -2.43
C GLU A 22 14.11 18.79 -2.98
N ARG A 23 13.99 18.30 -4.22
CA ARG A 23 14.91 17.35 -4.82
C ARG A 23 16.28 17.99 -5.08
N ARG A 24 17.34 17.30 -4.65
CA ARG A 24 18.74 17.76 -4.82
C ARG A 24 19.62 16.69 -5.45
N GLY A 25 20.72 17.12 -6.03
CA GLY A 25 21.77 16.23 -6.52
C GLY A 25 21.55 15.69 -7.95
N PRO A 26 22.58 15.04 -8.50
CA PRO A 26 22.64 14.69 -9.92
C PRO A 26 22.14 13.27 -10.25
N ASP A 27 21.71 12.46 -9.27
CA ASP A 27 21.17 11.12 -9.56
C ASP A 27 19.96 11.23 -10.51
N ARG A 28 19.71 10.23 -11.36
CA ARG A 28 18.56 10.21 -12.27
C ARG A 28 17.29 9.65 -11.63
N ALA A 29 17.39 8.99 -10.49
CA ALA A 29 16.22 8.48 -9.78
C ALA A 29 15.27 9.64 -9.43
N LEU A 30 13.95 9.37 -9.51
CA LEU A 30 12.94 10.36 -9.14
C LEU A 30 13.14 10.77 -7.68
N PHE A 31 13.01 9.80 -6.77
CA PHE A 31 13.21 10.00 -5.34
C PHE A 31 14.67 9.76 -4.92
N VAL A 32 15.21 10.72 -4.17
CA VAL A 32 16.57 10.71 -3.64
C VAL A 32 16.58 11.08 -2.15
N SER A 33 17.64 10.67 -1.46
CA SER A 33 17.88 11.02 -0.06
C SER A 33 18.01 12.53 0.12
N VAL A 34 17.43 13.06 1.19
CA VAL A 34 17.62 14.45 1.63
C VAL A 34 19.03 14.71 2.18
N LYS A 35 19.79 13.67 2.52
CA LYS A 35 21.16 13.77 3.04
C LYS A 35 22.18 13.70 1.89
N PRO A 36 23.25 14.52 1.90
CA PRO A 36 24.38 14.36 1.01
C PRO A 36 24.90 12.91 1.04
N PRO A 37 25.31 12.32 -0.09
CA PRO A 37 25.45 12.93 -1.41
C PRO A 37 24.17 12.92 -2.29
N PHE A 38 22.97 12.93 -1.69
CA PHE A 38 21.67 12.99 -2.38
C PHE A 38 21.46 11.87 -3.41
N LYS A 39 21.87 10.67 -3.05
CA LYS A 39 21.71 9.47 -3.89
C LYS A 39 20.30 8.91 -3.80
N ARG A 40 19.92 8.09 -4.78
CA ARG A 40 18.73 7.24 -4.70
C ARG A 40 18.69 6.44 -3.39
N PHE A 41 17.49 6.05 -3.00
CA PHE A 41 17.29 5.13 -1.89
C PHE A 41 18.00 3.81 -2.13
N LYS A 42 18.78 3.35 -1.14
CA LYS A 42 19.51 2.07 -1.20
C LYS A 42 18.55 0.89 -1.24
N ASP A 43 17.53 0.96 -0.39
CA ASP A 43 16.51 -0.07 -0.23
C ASP A 43 15.22 0.56 0.33
N ALA A 44 14.20 -0.26 0.51
CA ALA A 44 12.91 0.18 0.99
C ALA A 44 12.91 0.59 2.48
N GLN A 45 13.94 0.29 3.27
CA GLN A 45 13.94 0.62 4.71
C GLN A 45 13.85 2.12 4.96
N ILE A 46 14.35 2.95 4.07
CA ILE A 46 14.20 4.40 4.19
C ILE A 46 12.73 4.85 4.16
N LEU A 47 11.87 4.13 3.42
CA LEU A 47 10.44 4.43 3.36
C LEU A 47 9.77 4.23 4.72
N ARG A 48 10.26 3.30 5.54
CA ARG A 48 9.76 3.14 6.91
C ARG A 48 10.00 4.38 7.77
N TRP A 49 11.17 5.01 7.66
CA TRP A 49 11.49 6.24 8.38
C TRP A 49 10.63 7.40 7.88
N ILE A 50 10.53 7.56 6.55
CA ILE A 50 9.69 8.59 5.93
C ILE A 50 8.22 8.45 6.36
N LEU A 51 7.67 7.22 6.34
CA LEU A 51 6.29 6.97 6.74
C LEU A 51 6.06 7.27 8.22
N ARG A 52 6.99 6.88 9.10
CA ARG A 52 6.86 7.21 10.52
C ARG A 52 6.84 8.72 10.75
N ASP A 53 7.80 9.44 10.15
CA ASP A 53 7.86 10.88 10.31
C ASP A 53 6.58 11.56 9.74
N ALA A 54 5.99 11.01 8.67
CA ALA A 54 4.71 11.49 8.12
C ALA A 54 3.51 11.20 9.05
N TYR A 55 3.46 10.02 9.70
CA TYR A 55 2.45 9.73 10.71
C TYR A 55 2.58 10.66 11.92
N ASP A 56 3.80 10.89 12.40
CA ASP A 56 4.07 11.81 13.52
C ASP A 56 3.66 13.25 13.16
N ALA A 57 3.94 13.70 11.94
CA ALA A 57 3.59 15.05 11.48
C ALA A 57 2.08 15.26 11.27
N THR A 58 1.34 14.21 10.91
CA THR A 58 -0.11 14.28 10.68
C THR A 58 -0.94 13.99 11.92
N GLY A 59 -0.34 13.46 12.99
CA GLY A 59 -1.05 12.99 14.18
C GLY A 59 -1.90 11.74 13.94
N ILE A 60 -1.80 11.12 12.76
CA ILE A 60 -2.53 9.90 12.42
C ILE A 60 -1.81 8.72 13.06
N SER A 61 -2.53 7.92 13.84
CA SER A 61 -1.98 6.67 14.37
C SER A 61 -1.96 5.60 13.27
N PRO A 62 -0.82 4.90 13.07
CA PRO A 62 -0.76 3.83 12.09
C PRO A 62 -1.71 2.68 12.50
N PRO A 63 -2.35 2.00 11.55
CA PRO A 63 -3.28 0.89 11.83
C PRO A 63 -2.62 -0.33 12.50
N GLN A 64 -1.29 -0.38 12.54
CA GLN A 64 -0.51 -1.45 13.16
C GLN A 64 0.74 -0.88 13.84
N ALA A 65 1.22 -1.54 14.89
CA ALA A 65 2.37 -1.09 15.69
C ALA A 65 3.68 -0.96 14.87
N TYR A 66 3.80 -1.72 13.79
CA TYR A 66 4.98 -1.68 12.92
C TYR A 66 4.67 -1.01 11.57
N ILE A 67 5.29 0.14 11.32
CA ILE A 67 5.21 0.81 10.02
C ILE A 67 6.17 0.10 9.05
N GLY A 68 5.62 -0.75 8.21
CA GLY A 68 6.33 -1.42 7.13
C GLY A 68 6.10 -0.73 5.79
N THR A 69 6.98 -0.97 4.82
CA THR A 69 6.85 -0.44 3.46
C THR A 69 5.62 -0.95 2.70
N HIS A 70 5.02 -2.03 3.18
CA HIS A 70 3.81 -2.62 2.62
C HIS A 70 2.53 -1.92 3.08
N ILE A 71 2.59 -1.02 4.08
CA ILE A 71 1.38 -0.42 4.68
C ILE A 71 0.54 0.36 3.67
N LEU A 72 1.18 1.09 2.74
CA LEU A 72 0.49 1.85 1.71
C LEU A 72 -0.24 0.91 0.74
N ARG A 73 0.44 -0.15 0.28
CA ARG A 73 -0.18 -1.15 -0.62
C ARG A 73 -1.32 -1.88 0.05
N HIS A 74 -1.14 -2.25 1.31
CA HIS A 74 -2.15 -2.95 2.09
C HIS A 74 -3.36 -2.07 2.32
N SER A 75 -3.17 -0.81 2.71
CA SER A 75 -4.25 0.15 2.94
C SER A 75 -5.07 0.36 1.67
N LEU A 76 -4.42 0.51 0.51
CA LEU A 76 -5.11 0.61 -0.78
C LEU A 76 -5.88 -0.66 -1.12
N ALA A 77 -5.27 -1.84 -0.98
CA ALA A 77 -5.97 -3.11 -1.25
C ALA A 77 -7.19 -3.31 -0.35
N THR A 78 -7.05 -3.06 0.94
CA THR A 78 -8.14 -3.20 1.91
C THR A 78 -9.25 -2.19 1.66
N ASP A 79 -8.92 -0.95 1.28
CA ASP A 79 -9.91 0.07 0.90
C ASP A 79 -10.66 -0.33 -0.38
N MET A 80 -9.96 -0.78 -1.41
CA MET A 80 -10.57 -1.30 -2.64
C MET A 80 -11.49 -2.49 -2.37
N LEU A 81 -11.06 -3.43 -1.53
CA LEU A 81 -11.85 -4.60 -1.15
C LEU A 81 -13.13 -4.19 -0.40
N ARG A 82 -13.03 -3.24 0.55
CA ARG A 82 -14.18 -2.67 1.27
C ARG A 82 -15.15 -1.95 0.35
N LYS A 83 -14.66 -1.39 -0.76
CA LYS A 83 -15.48 -0.78 -1.83
C LYS A 83 -16.05 -1.80 -2.82
N GLY A 84 -15.81 -3.10 -2.61
CA GLY A 84 -16.36 -4.18 -3.42
C GLY A 84 -15.52 -4.58 -4.63
N ALA A 85 -14.27 -4.12 -4.74
CA ALA A 85 -13.38 -4.55 -5.82
C ALA A 85 -13.02 -6.03 -5.66
N SER A 86 -12.93 -6.73 -6.78
CA SER A 86 -12.48 -8.12 -6.82
C SER A 86 -10.97 -8.25 -6.56
N LEU A 87 -10.53 -9.44 -6.13
CA LEU A 87 -9.09 -9.73 -6.01
C LEU A 87 -8.34 -9.63 -7.34
N ALA A 88 -9.02 -9.81 -8.47
CA ALA A 88 -8.42 -9.63 -9.80
C ALA A 88 -8.10 -8.14 -10.05
N GLU A 89 -9.08 -7.26 -9.86
CA GLU A 89 -8.91 -5.81 -10.01
C GLU A 89 -7.87 -5.24 -9.06
N ILE A 90 -7.86 -5.71 -7.80
CA ILE A 90 -6.82 -5.33 -6.82
C ILE A 90 -5.43 -5.79 -7.31
N GLY A 91 -5.34 -7.00 -7.86
CA GLY A 91 -4.10 -7.55 -8.42
C GLY A 91 -3.58 -6.71 -9.59
N ASP A 92 -4.47 -6.29 -10.48
CA ASP A 92 -4.14 -5.45 -11.63
C ASP A 92 -3.66 -4.06 -11.20
N VAL A 93 -4.39 -3.39 -10.31
CA VAL A 93 -4.03 -2.06 -9.80
C VAL A 93 -2.70 -2.10 -9.04
N LEU A 94 -2.47 -3.11 -8.20
CA LEU A 94 -1.20 -3.28 -7.47
C LEU A 94 -0.08 -3.90 -8.31
N ARG A 95 -0.39 -4.31 -9.55
CA ARG A 95 0.54 -4.97 -10.50
C ARG A 95 1.19 -6.21 -9.92
N HIS A 96 0.38 -7.02 -9.23
CA HIS A 96 0.81 -8.31 -8.73
C HIS A 96 1.06 -9.27 -9.90
N ARG A 97 2.25 -9.88 -9.94
CA ARG A 97 2.58 -10.90 -10.94
C ARG A 97 1.88 -12.23 -10.71
N SER A 98 1.37 -12.46 -9.49
CA SER A 98 0.71 -13.70 -9.09
C SER A 98 -0.56 -13.37 -8.33
N ALA A 99 -1.67 -14.00 -8.73
CA ALA A 99 -2.92 -13.94 -8.00
C ALA A 99 -2.77 -14.41 -6.55
N MET A 100 -1.85 -15.35 -6.30
CA MET A 100 -1.54 -15.87 -4.96
C MET A 100 -0.98 -14.80 -4.03
N THR A 101 -0.35 -13.74 -4.55
CA THR A 101 0.08 -12.60 -3.72
C THR A 101 -1.11 -11.72 -3.33
N THR A 102 -2.19 -11.71 -4.11
CA THR A 102 -3.39 -10.92 -3.84
C THR A 102 -4.35 -11.62 -2.88
N THR A 103 -4.33 -12.95 -2.80
CA THR A 103 -5.21 -13.71 -1.89
C THR A 103 -5.00 -13.37 -0.42
N ILE A 104 -3.82 -12.84 -0.06
CA ILE A 104 -3.56 -12.34 1.30
C ILE A 104 -4.55 -11.24 1.71
N TYR A 105 -5.19 -10.55 0.78
CA TYR A 105 -6.18 -9.52 1.09
C TYR A 105 -7.58 -10.08 1.35
N ALA A 106 -7.87 -11.31 0.89
CA ALA A 106 -9.18 -11.93 1.07
C ALA A 106 -9.59 -12.06 2.55
N GLN A 107 -8.60 -12.25 3.44
CA GLN A 107 -8.84 -12.35 4.88
C GLN A 107 -9.47 -11.08 5.50
N TYR A 108 -9.42 -9.94 4.79
CA TYR A 108 -9.98 -8.66 5.27
C TYR A 108 -11.41 -8.40 4.79
N ASP A 109 -11.96 -9.24 3.89
CA ASP A 109 -13.37 -9.14 3.47
C ASP A 109 -14.29 -9.90 4.43
N VAL A 110 -14.49 -9.33 5.61
CA VAL A 110 -15.32 -9.95 6.65
C VAL A 110 -16.76 -10.17 6.19
N ALA A 111 -17.28 -9.30 5.30
CA ALA A 111 -18.64 -9.44 4.79
C ALA A 111 -18.78 -10.66 3.88
N ALA A 112 -17.88 -10.83 2.91
CA ALA A 112 -17.86 -12.02 2.07
C ALA A 112 -17.58 -13.28 2.89
N LEU A 113 -16.64 -13.24 3.83
CA LEU A 113 -16.31 -14.37 4.70
C LEU A 113 -17.51 -14.82 5.55
N ARG A 114 -18.33 -13.89 6.06
CA ARG A 114 -19.56 -14.23 6.79
C ARG A 114 -20.57 -14.97 5.94
N SER A 115 -20.70 -14.62 4.65
CA SER A 115 -21.67 -15.27 3.74
C SER A 115 -21.38 -16.75 3.50
N ILE A 116 -20.10 -17.15 3.61
CA ILE A 116 -19.65 -18.54 3.41
C ILE A 116 -19.33 -19.25 4.73
N SER A 117 -19.39 -18.54 5.86
CA SER A 117 -19.07 -19.12 7.17
C SER A 117 -20.15 -20.13 7.55
N ARG A 118 -19.70 -21.32 7.97
CA ARG A 118 -20.59 -22.32 8.57
C ARG A 118 -20.92 -21.93 10.02
N PRO A 119 -22.08 -22.32 10.54
CA PRO A 119 -22.37 -22.20 11.97
C PRO A 119 -21.24 -22.79 12.79
N TRP A 120 -20.90 -22.14 13.89
CA TRP A 120 -19.94 -22.71 14.84
C TRP A 120 -20.49 -24.04 15.34
N PRO A 121 -19.71 -25.14 15.33
CA PRO A 121 -20.17 -26.40 15.87
C PRO A 121 -20.42 -26.23 17.37
N THR A 122 -21.69 -26.04 17.73
CA THR A 122 -22.16 -26.18 19.11
C THR A 122 -22.26 -27.67 19.40
N SER A 123 -21.77 -28.09 20.57
CA SER A 123 -21.82 -29.48 21.05
C SER A 123 -23.27 -29.98 21.04
N GLY A 124 -23.72 -30.58 19.94
CA GLY A 124 -25.12 -30.93 19.71
C GLY A 124 -25.33 -31.75 18.43
N ASP A 125 -24.47 -31.57 17.43
CA ASP A 125 -24.54 -32.35 16.18
C ASP A 125 -23.52 -33.50 16.16
N ALA A 126 -23.43 -34.23 17.28
CA ALA A 126 -22.92 -35.59 17.29
C ALA A 126 -24.13 -36.52 17.32
N GLN A 127 -24.65 -36.84 16.13
CA GLN A 127 -25.50 -38.00 15.87
C GLN A 127 -24.81 -38.88 14.85
#